data_AF-A0A0F9APA3-F1
#
_entry.id   AF-A0A0F9APA3-F1
#
_cell.length_a   1.000
_cell.length_b   1.000
_cell.length_c   1.000
_cell.angle_alpha   90.00
_cell.angle_beta   90.00
_cell.angle_gamma   90.00
#
_symmetry.space_group_name_H-M   'P 1'
#
loop_
_entity.id
_entity.type
_entity.pdbx_description
1 polymer ?
#
loop_
_entity_poly.entity_id
_entity_poly.type
_entity_poly.pdbx_seq_one_letter_code
_entity_poly.pdbx_strand_id
1 'polypeptide(L)'
;MARTYAETRDLVEQIYQDTGNSIAGTVEWDYWIEEGLKKFSTYRPHIIEVVFKIESRYGEDNVGTSSKLSDTTKSQFLAIDATDEKVVHNITDNTYAVVLAQDSTSVLSISADIFDVNEGYRIYNKRCWKNNQINIG
;
A
#
# COMPACT_ATOMS: atom_id res chain seq x y z
N MET A 1 15.46 34.25 -16.42
CA MET A 1 14.30 35.03 -16.92
C MET A 1 13.37 34.06 -17.63
N ALA A 2 12.05 34.22 -17.49
CA ALA A 2 11.10 33.40 -18.24
C ALA A 2 11.17 33.78 -19.72
N ARG A 3 11.22 32.78 -20.61
CA ARG A 3 11.12 33.00 -22.07
C ARG A 3 9.70 33.43 -22.41
N THR A 4 9.56 34.31 -23.38
CA THR A 4 8.27 34.65 -23.99
C THR A 4 7.75 33.48 -24.83
N TYR A 5 6.46 33.52 -25.18
CA TYR A 5 5.84 32.49 -26.03
C TYR A 5 6.52 32.42 -27.42
N ALA A 6 6.82 33.58 -28.02
CA ALA A 6 7.51 33.66 -29.30
C ALA A 6 8.91 33.01 -29.23
N GLU A 7 9.70 33.35 -28.21
CA GLU A 7 11.04 32.74 -28.01
C GLU A 7 10.97 31.23 -27.73
N THR A 8 9.86 30.75 -27.18
CA THR A 8 9.64 29.31 -26.95
C THR A 8 9.30 28.60 -28.26
N ARG A 9 8.47 29.21 -29.11
CA ARG A 9 8.18 28.69 -30.45
C ARG A 9 9.43 28.66 -31.32
N ASP A 10 10.19 29.75 -31.38
CA ASP A 10 11.42 29.84 -32.18
C ASP A 10 12.44 28.75 -31.77
N LEU A 11 12.51 28.43 -30.48
CA LEU A 11 13.34 27.33 -29.98
C LEU A 11 12.81 25.95 -30.44
N VAL A 12 11.50 25.73 -30.39
CA VAL A 12 10.88 24.48 -30.86
C VAL A 12 11.12 24.30 -32.36
N GLU A 13 10.96 25.37 -33.15
CA GLU A 13 11.30 25.42 -34.58
C GLU A 13 12.78 25.07 -34.82
N GLN A 14 13.69 25.63 -34.00
CA GLN A 14 15.12 25.32 -34.07
C GLN A 14 15.44 23.87 -33.70
N ILE A 15 14.80 23.31 -32.67
CA ILE A 15 14.95 21.90 -32.27
C ILE A 15 14.48 20.97 -33.37
N TYR A 16 13.39 21.33 -34.05
CA TYR A 16 12.84 20.58 -35.18
C TYR A 16 13.58 20.82 -36.51
N GLN A 17 14.56 21.74 -36.53
CA GLN A 17 15.32 22.16 -37.72
C GLN A 17 14.45 22.81 -38.82
N ASP A 18 13.33 23.43 -38.46
CA ASP A 18 12.44 24.16 -39.38
C ASP A 18 12.44 25.66 -39.09
N THR A 19 13.63 26.25 -38.93
CA THR A 19 13.80 27.68 -38.59
C THR A 19 13.31 28.64 -39.69
N GLY A 20 12.92 28.10 -40.85
CA GLY A 20 12.32 28.85 -41.96
C GLY A 20 10.81 28.66 -42.11
N ASN A 21 10.15 27.91 -41.20
CA ASN A 21 8.73 27.56 -41.28
C ASN A 21 8.34 27.01 -42.66
N SER A 22 9.22 26.20 -43.23
CA SER A 22 9.06 25.59 -44.55
C SER A 22 8.29 24.28 -44.50
N ILE A 23 8.27 23.61 -43.34
CA ILE A 23 7.56 22.35 -43.11
C ILE A 23 6.24 22.60 -42.38
N ALA A 24 6.28 23.41 -41.31
CA ALA A 24 5.09 23.84 -40.58
C ALA A 24 5.06 25.36 -40.45
N GLY A 25 3.92 25.95 -40.78
CA GLY A 25 3.72 27.40 -40.64
C GLY A 25 3.56 27.82 -39.18
N THR A 26 3.66 29.12 -38.89
CA THR A 26 3.49 29.65 -37.53
C THR A 26 2.17 29.26 -36.86
N VAL A 27 1.08 29.17 -37.64
CA VAL A 27 -0.24 28.75 -37.14
C VAL A 27 -0.25 27.28 -36.69
N GLU A 28 0.49 26.41 -37.39
CA GLU A 28 0.55 24.99 -37.08
C GLU A 28 1.41 24.73 -35.84
N TRP A 29 2.52 25.47 -35.71
CA TRP A 29 3.34 25.46 -34.50
C TRP A 29 2.56 25.88 -33.26
N ASP A 30 1.79 26.97 -33.36
CA ASP A 30 0.98 27.47 -32.25
C ASP A 30 -0.03 26.39 -31.81
N TYR A 31 -0.68 25.71 -32.77
CA TYR A 31 -1.61 24.62 -32.50
C TYR A 31 -0.95 23.40 -31.86
N TRP A 32 0.21 22.96 -32.34
CA TRP A 32 0.92 21.80 -31.78
C TRP A 32 1.44 22.04 -30.37
N ILE A 33 1.94 23.24 -30.09
CA ILE A 33 2.37 23.63 -28.76
C ILE A 33 1.18 23.63 -27.81
N GLU A 34 0.04 24.19 -28.21
CA GLU A 34 -1.18 24.20 -27.39
C GLU A 34 -1.69 22.78 -27.11
N GLU A 35 -1.78 21.92 -28.11
CA GLU A 35 -2.20 20.53 -27.96
C GLU A 35 -1.23 19.70 -27.11
N GLY A 36 0.09 19.94 -27.26
CA GLY A 36 1.11 19.34 -26.43
C GLY A 36 0.97 19.72 -24.95
N LEU A 37 0.72 21.00 -24.68
CA LEU A 37 0.47 21.50 -23.33
C LEU A 37 -0.82 20.93 -22.72
N LYS A 38 -1.90 20.81 -23.50
CA LYS A 38 -3.14 20.16 -23.06
C LYS A 38 -2.94 18.68 -22.75
N LYS A 39 -2.18 17.96 -23.58
CA LYS A 39 -1.84 16.54 -23.34
C LYS A 39 -0.97 16.38 -22.09
N PHE A 40 0.02 17.24 -21.90
CA PHE A 40 0.82 17.25 -20.68
C PHE A 40 -0.03 17.60 -19.45
N SER A 41 -0.95 18.56 -19.56
CA SER A 41 -1.86 18.93 -18.48
C SER A 41 -2.86 17.83 -18.11
N THR A 42 -3.22 16.96 -19.06
CA THR A 42 -4.12 15.82 -18.82
C THR A 42 -3.36 14.54 -18.48
N TYR A 43 -2.03 14.52 -18.64
CA TYR A 43 -1.18 13.43 -18.18
C TYR A 43 -1.28 13.33 -16.66
N ARG A 44 -1.83 12.20 -16.19
CA ARG A 44 -1.93 11.88 -14.75
C ARG A 44 -0.84 10.87 -14.40
N PRO A 45 0.37 11.30 -13.98
CA PRO A 45 1.45 10.40 -13.62
C PRO A 45 1.22 9.59 -12.33
N HIS A 46 0.06 9.71 -11.67
CA HIS A 46 -0.14 9.24 -10.29
C HIS A 46 -1.19 8.12 -10.15
N ILE A 47 -1.23 7.15 -11.07
CA ILE A 47 -1.82 5.85 -10.71
C ILE A 47 -0.70 5.04 -10.09
N ILE A 48 -0.64 5.05 -8.75
CA ILE A 48 0.25 4.18 -7.98
C ILE A 48 -0.57 2.97 -7.57
N GLU A 49 -0.27 1.81 -8.14
CA GLU A 49 -0.87 0.56 -7.70
C GLU A 49 -0.32 0.21 -6.32
N VAL A 50 -1.16 0.34 -5.29
CA VAL A 50 -0.84 -0.10 -3.94
C VAL A 50 -1.53 -1.45 -3.71
N VAL A 51 -0.73 -2.51 -3.61
CA VAL A 51 -1.24 -3.85 -3.34
C VAL A 51 -1.48 -4.02 -1.85
N PHE A 52 -2.75 -4.11 -1.45
CA PHE A 52 -3.14 -4.47 -0.09
C PHE A 52 -3.41 -5.97 0.00
N LYS A 53 -2.69 -6.64 0.89
CA LYS A 53 -2.97 -8.06 1.20
C LYS A 53 -4.07 -8.13 2.23
N ILE A 54 -5.06 -8.98 2.00
CA ILE A 54 -6.11 -9.29 2.97
C ILE A 54 -5.60 -10.42 3.87
N GLU A 55 -5.65 -10.19 5.19
CA GLU A 55 -5.32 -11.24 6.16
C GLU A 55 -6.46 -12.25 6.26
N SER A 56 -6.09 -13.53 6.25
CA SER A 56 -7.02 -14.66 6.30
C SER A 56 -6.56 -15.78 7.24
N ARG A 57 -5.40 -15.63 7.90
CA ARG A 57 -4.87 -16.64 8.81
C ARG A 57 -5.75 -16.80 10.05
N TYR A 58 -5.88 -18.05 10.47
CA TYR A 58 -6.66 -18.51 11.61
C TYR A 58 -6.00 -19.76 12.19
N GLY A 59 -6.34 -20.15 13.40
CA GLY A 59 -5.81 -21.36 14.03
C GLY A 59 -6.37 -21.55 15.43
N GLU A 60 -5.65 -22.32 16.24
CA GLU A 60 -5.95 -22.55 17.66
C GLU A 60 -4.68 -22.34 18.49
N ASP A 61 -4.83 -21.80 19.69
CA ASP A 61 -3.75 -21.77 20.67
C ASP A 61 -3.55 -23.15 21.30
N ASN A 62 -2.32 -23.65 21.35
CA ASN A 62 -2.02 -25.00 21.82
C ASN A 62 -1.63 -25.08 23.29
N VAL A 63 -1.31 -23.97 23.97
CA VAL A 63 -0.63 -24.00 25.28
C VAL A 63 -1.36 -23.19 26.36
N GLY A 64 -1.96 -22.05 26.03
CA GLY A 64 -2.61 -21.12 26.95
C GLY A 64 -1.58 -20.32 27.74
N THR A 65 -0.49 -19.90 27.10
CA THR A 65 0.57 -19.15 27.80
C THR A 65 0.18 -17.68 27.93
N SER A 66 0.31 -17.13 29.13
CA SER A 66 -0.10 -15.76 29.40
C SER A 66 0.52 -14.74 28.43
N SER A 67 -0.33 -13.90 27.84
CA SER A 67 0.06 -12.86 26.87
C SER A 67 0.82 -13.41 25.65
N LYS A 68 0.57 -14.67 25.29
CA LYS A 68 1.12 -15.32 24.11
C LYS A 68 0.01 -15.97 23.29
N LEU A 69 0.29 -16.10 22.00
CA LEU A 69 -0.42 -16.99 21.10
C LEU A 69 0.57 -18.02 20.55
N SER A 70 0.28 -19.29 20.75
CA SER A 70 1.12 -20.45 20.45
C SER A 70 0.40 -21.42 19.53
N ASP A 71 0.75 -21.47 18.25
CA ASP A 71 0.18 -22.39 17.26
C ASP A 71 1.30 -23.19 16.60
N THR A 72 1.60 -24.34 17.21
CA THR A 72 2.55 -25.33 16.71
C THR A 72 1.98 -26.12 15.53
N THR A 73 0.67 -26.26 15.43
CA THR A 73 0.00 -27.01 14.36
C THR A 73 0.19 -26.33 13.00
N LYS A 74 -0.01 -25.01 12.93
CA LYS A 74 0.11 -24.25 11.68
C LYS A 74 1.47 -23.58 11.50
N SER A 75 2.11 -23.15 12.59
CA SER A 75 3.44 -22.52 12.55
C SER A 75 3.56 -21.42 11.48
N GLN A 76 2.56 -20.54 11.42
CA GLN A 76 2.33 -19.59 10.32
C GLN A 76 2.71 -18.13 10.66
N PHE A 77 3.33 -17.88 11.81
CA PHE A 77 3.61 -16.54 12.30
C PHE A 77 4.90 -15.96 11.73
N LEU A 78 4.88 -14.67 11.42
CA LEU A 78 5.97 -13.95 10.76
C LEU A 78 6.39 -12.74 11.59
N ALA A 79 7.68 -12.40 11.59
CA ALA A 79 8.19 -11.21 12.30
C ALA A 79 7.48 -9.91 11.88
N ILE A 80 7.05 -9.82 10.62
CA ILE A 80 6.34 -8.66 10.08
C ILE A 80 4.97 -8.46 10.74
N ASP A 81 4.36 -9.49 11.34
CA ASP A 81 3.05 -9.38 11.99
C ASP A 81 3.06 -8.39 13.16
N ALA A 82 4.19 -8.30 13.87
CA ALA A 82 4.42 -7.32 14.92
C ALA A 82 4.68 -5.91 14.35
N THR A 83 5.45 -5.81 13.25
CA THR A 83 5.76 -4.53 12.61
C THR A 83 4.51 -3.89 12.00
N ASP A 84 3.63 -4.71 11.43
CA ASP A 84 2.34 -4.30 10.88
C ASP A 84 1.28 -4.12 11.98
N GLU A 85 1.59 -4.33 13.26
CA GLU A 85 0.66 -4.26 14.39
C GLU A 85 -0.66 -5.00 14.10
N LYS A 86 -0.54 -6.25 13.64
CA LYS A 86 -1.71 -7.08 13.33
C LYS A 86 -2.55 -7.31 14.58
N VAL A 87 -3.86 -7.42 14.38
CA VAL A 87 -4.81 -7.66 15.47
C VAL A 87 -5.12 -9.14 15.50
N VAL A 88 -4.99 -9.75 16.67
CA VAL A 88 -5.41 -11.11 16.96
C VAL A 88 -6.75 -11.05 17.68
N HIS A 89 -7.67 -11.91 17.26
CA HIS A 89 -9.00 -12.05 17.82
C HIS A 89 -9.19 -13.47 18.30
N ASN A 90 -9.46 -13.64 19.60
CA ASN A 90 -9.93 -14.90 20.16
C ASN A 90 -11.42 -15.05 19.80
N ILE A 91 -11.75 -16.08 19.03
CA ILE A 91 -13.12 -16.32 18.56
C ILE A 91 -13.99 -17.03 19.60
N THR A 92 -13.37 -17.64 20.62
CA THR A 92 -14.07 -18.29 21.73
C THR A 92 -14.64 -17.23 22.68
N ASP A 93 -13.78 -16.33 23.16
CA ASP A 93 -14.14 -15.32 24.16
C ASP A 93 -14.47 -13.95 23.57
N ASN A 94 -14.30 -13.77 22.26
CA ASN A 94 -14.55 -12.51 21.56
C ASN A 94 -13.71 -11.34 22.11
N THR A 95 -12.44 -11.61 22.39
CA THR A 95 -11.44 -10.67 22.92
C THR A 95 -10.33 -10.40 21.89
N TYR A 96 -9.70 -9.24 21.98
CA TYR A 96 -8.75 -8.77 20.98
C TYR A 96 -7.43 -8.34 21.61
N ALA A 97 -6.33 -8.62 20.91
CA ALA A 97 -4.99 -8.17 21.28
C ALA A 97 -4.21 -7.78 20.02
N VAL A 98 -3.17 -6.98 20.18
CA VAL A 98 -2.25 -6.62 19.09
C VAL A 98 -0.98 -7.44 19.21
N VAL A 99 -0.43 -7.86 18.07
CA VAL A 99 0.88 -8.54 18.03
C VAL A 99 1.99 -7.54 18.34
N LEU A 100 2.78 -7.82 19.38
CA LEU A 100 3.90 -6.98 19.81
C LEU A 100 5.25 -7.50 19.32
N ALA A 101 5.41 -8.83 19.23
CA ALA A 101 6.62 -9.46 18.74
C ALA A 101 6.34 -10.88 18.25
N GLN A 102 7.22 -11.38 17.39
CA GLN A 102 7.30 -12.79 17.06
C GLN A 102 8.43 -13.42 17.86
N ASP A 103 8.13 -14.42 18.68
CA ASP A 103 9.15 -15.18 19.41
C ASP A 103 9.65 -16.36 18.56
N SER A 104 8.74 -16.99 17.80
CA SER A 104 9.06 -18.04 16.82
C SER A 104 7.98 -18.12 15.74
N THR A 105 8.15 -18.99 14.74
CA THR A 105 7.11 -19.24 13.70
C THR A 105 5.80 -19.77 14.29
N SER A 106 5.84 -20.25 15.53
CA SER A 106 4.70 -20.84 16.23
C SER A 106 4.31 -20.07 17.49
N VAL A 107 5.01 -18.99 17.85
CA VAL A 107 4.71 -18.21 19.06
C VAL A 107 4.77 -16.71 18.79
N LEU A 108 3.68 -16.00 19.12
CA LEU A 108 3.58 -14.54 19.12
C LEU A 108 3.46 -14.02 20.55
N SER A 109 4.13 -12.89 20.79
CA SER A 109 3.87 -12.01 21.94
C SER A 109 2.72 -11.08 21.60
N ILE A 110 1.69 -11.04 22.45
CA ILE A 110 0.49 -10.21 22.24
C ILE A 110 0.29 -9.23 23.40
N SER A 111 -0.43 -8.14 23.13
CA SER A 111 -0.55 -7.00 24.05
C SER A 111 -1.38 -7.26 25.31
N ALA A 112 -2.18 -8.31 25.31
CA ALA A 112 -3.05 -8.69 26.41
C ALA A 112 -3.17 -10.20 26.46
N ASP A 113 -3.39 -10.72 27.67
CA ASP A 113 -3.70 -12.12 27.87
C ASP A 113 -5.16 -12.37 27.49
N ILE A 114 -5.35 -13.07 26.37
CA ILE A 114 -6.67 -13.28 25.77
C ILE A 114 -6.89 -14.72 25.32
N PHE A 115 -5.98 -15.66 25.62
CA PHE A 115 -6.08 -17.05 25.19
C PHE A 115 -5.85 -18.02 26.35
N ASP A 116 -6.77 -18.96 26.47
CA ASP A 116 -6.56 -20.24 27.15
C ASP A 116 -6.18 -21.33 26.14
N VAL A 117 -5.85 -22.51 26.67
CA VAL A 117 -5.47 -23.67 25.86
C VAL A 117 -6.64 -24.15 24.97
N ASN A 118 -6.34 -24.44 23.70
CA ASN A 118 -7.26 -24.90 22.66
C ASN A 118 -8.32 -23.88 22.23
N GLU A 119 -8.04 -22.59 22.38
CA GLU A 119 -8.94 -21.55 21.92
C GLU A 119 -8.65 -21.10 20.48
N GLY A 120 -9.72 -20.89 19.71
CA GLY A 120 -9.59 -20.52 18.31
C GLY A 120 -9.21 -19.04 18.14
N TYR A 121 -8.42 -18.75 17.12
CA TYR A 121 -8.05 -17.38 16.79
C TYR A 121 -8.20 -17.04 15.31
N ARG A 122 -8.31 -15.75 15.04
CA ARG A 122 -8.13 -15.14 13.72
C ARG A 122 -7.18 -13.95 13.80
N ILE A 123 -6.42 -13.75 12.74
CA ILE A 123 -5.56 -12.57 12.59
C ILE A 123 -6.21 -11.62 11.60
N TYR A 124 -6.10 -10.32 11.88
CA TYR A 124 -6.56 -9.24 11.03
C TYR A 124 -5.42 -8.27 10.74
N ASN A 125 -5.57 -7.52 9.65
CA ASN A 125 -4.71 -6.39 9.34
C ASN A 125 -4.79 -5.31 10.43
N LYS A 126 -3.79 -4.42 10.43
CA LYS A 126 -3.73 -3.27 11.33
C LYS A 126 -5.07 -2.54 11.41
N ARG A 127 -5.57 -2.35 12.64
CA ARG A 127 -6.83 -1.64 12.93
C ARG A 127 -8.06 -2.21 12.19
N CYS A 128 -8.06 -3.50 11.90
CA CYS A 128 -9.20 -4.20 11.32
C CYS A 128 -9.81 -5.17 12.36
N TRP A 129 -11.12 -5.40 12.27
CA TRP A 129 -11.89 -6.23 13.22
C TRP A 129 -12.76 -7.28 12.52
N LYS A 130 -12.72 -7.33 11.19
CA LYS A 130 -13.49 -8.27 10.37
C LYS A 130 -12.61 -8.85 9.26
N ASN A 131 -12.97 -10.05 8.82
CA ASN A 131 -12.40 -10.64 7.61
C ASN A 131 -12.64 -9.71 6.41
N ASN A 132 -11.68 -9.66 5.48
CA ASN A 132 -11.76 -8.86 4.25
C ASN A 132 -11.81 -7.34 4.45
N GLN A 133 -11.45 -6.86 5.64
CA GLN A 133 -11.28 -5.44 5.90
C GLN A 133 -9.83 -5.02 5.62
N ILE A 134 -9.68 -3.85 4.99
CA ILE A 134 -8.39 -3.17 4.80
C ILE A 134 -8.55 -1.78 5.40
N ASN A 135 -7.58 -1.38 6.21
CA ASN A 135 -7.46 0.00 6.66
C ASN A 135 -6.38 0.69 5.81
N ILE A 136 -6.75 1.81 5.17
CA ILE A 136 -5.90 2.54 4.23
C ILE A 136 -5.25 3.79 4.83
N GLY A 137 -5.41 4.04 6.14
CA GLY A 137 -4.87 5.22 6.82
C GLY A 137 -5.97 6.21 7.15
#